data_AF-K5CRT6-F1
#
_entry.id   AF-K5CRT6-F1
#
_cell.length_a   1.000
_cell.length_b   1.000
_cell.length_c   1.000
_cell.angle_alpha   90.00
_cell.angle_beta   90.00
_cell.angle_gamma   90.00
#
_symmetry.space_group_name_H-M   'P 1'
#
loop_
_entity.id
_entity.type
_entity.pdbx_description
1 polymer ?
#
loop_
_entity_poly.entity_id
_entity_poly.type
_entity_poly.pdbx_seq_one_letter_code
_entity_poly.pdbx_strand_id
1 'polypeptide(L)'
;MIYITKGWLISAMIIGAGLFSACEDGLELGKTADESHYQGIYENTLTLSDVRTNTQSILVDLYKNEEHSTYTTDIRIELKKVLSKDASIKVSVDADYLAVYNAEHDTDFELYPGVVTLEGDGVVAIDAGLKSAKVGLSIARGEVEDMIEKDKTYLLPLSISEQNTGLETNETNSHCVYLITDKSGVNDCDKSENHSIKGFLFFEVNDVNPLNAFSFELENGKLLWDVVVLFAANINYDKVEGRPYLYFNPNVRYLLDNNEKFIQPLRQRGIKVLLGILGNHDVAGVAQLSDVAARDFARELAEICRIYKLDGVNFDDEYSKDPDLSNPVFVERSTKAAARLCYETKRCMPEKMVAVYAYGKMYGESYVDNTHHAREWMDVVVPDYPDTENGVFNNILPGLSLTHYAGISMEFNDGRGPNLNSYFAKQLKNNGYGWFMGFAANPLYYTKAKTNDKGEVVAQPIWDRLANVTDLYGLGLKAPAIYYEKNDPTPYPYGMLGN
;
A
#
# COMPACT_ATOMS: atom_id res chain seq x y z
N MET A 1 38.40 53.78 -10.15
CA MET A 1 38.10 55.06 -9.48
C MET A 1 36.75 55.52 -9.99
N ILE A 2 35.74 55.52 -9.11
CA ILE A 2 34.52 56.36 -9.11
C ILE A 2 33.55 56.29 -10.31
N TYR A 3 32.38 55.70 -10.01
CA TYR A 3 30.97 56.05 -10.32
C TYR A 3 30.44 56.25 -11.75
N ILE A 4 29.32 55.56 -12.01
CA ILE A 4 28.26 55.83 -13.00
C ILE A 4 26.92 55.71 -12.21
N THR A 5 26.22 56.80 -11.85
CA THR A 5 25.00 57.43 -12.48
C THR A 5 23.84 56.47 -12.76
N LYS A 6 22.52 56.77 -12.65
CA LYS A 6 21.64 57.83 -12.10
C LYS A 6 20.18 57.30 -12.30
N GLY A 7 19.20 57.78 -11.52
CA GLY A 7 17.76 57.82 -11.89
C GLY A 7 16.83 57.26 -10.78
N TRP A 8 16.16 58.08 -9.95
CA TRP A 8 14.86 58.79 -10.16
C TRP A 8 13.72 57.81 -10.47
N LEU A 9 12.55 57.73 -9.82
CA LEU A 9 11.66 58.59 -9.00
C LEU A 9 10.73 57.62 -8.22
N ILE A 10 10.13 57.93 -7.06
CA ILE A 10 8.85 58.67 -6.93
C ILE A 10 8.72 59.13 -5.46
N SER A 11 8.38 60.41 -5.30
CA SER A 11 7.99 61.07 -4.05
C SER A 11 6.53 60.78 -3.68
N ALA A 12 6.20 60.75 -2.39
CA ALA A 12 5.25 61.70 -1.77
C ALA A 12 5.08 61.45 -0.26
N MET A 13 5.39 62.50 0.51
CA MET A 13 5.07 62.68 1.92
C MET A 13 3.56 62.91 2.13
N ILE A 14 3.04 62.48 3.29
CA ILE A 14 2.04 63.26 4.03
C ILE A 14 2.60 63.50 5.44
N ILE A 15 2.79 64.78 5.74
CA ILE A 15 3.11 65.34 7.06
C ILE A 15 1.79 65.64 7.76
N GLY A 16 1.66 65.22 9.01
CA GLY A 16 0.61 65.64 9.94
C GLY A 16 1.15 65.59 11.37
N ALA A 17 1.60 66.75 11.85
CA ALA A 17 2.32 66.94 13.10
C ALA A 17 1.42 66.87 14.35
N GLY A 18 1.99 66.40 15.46
CA GLY A 18 1.36 66.44 16.79
C GLY A 18 2.33 66.07 17.91
N LEU A 19 3.32 66.95 18.14
CA LEU A 19 4.01 67.26 19.41
C LEU A 19 4.16 66.15 20.46
N PHE A 20 5.40 65.73 20.76
CA PHE A 20 5.95 65.76 22.13
C PHE A 20 7.49 65.70 22.10
N SER A 21 8.09 66.50 22.98
CA SER A 21 9.52 66.70 23.16
C SER A 21 10.13 65.65 24.09
N ALA A 22 11.18 65.00 23.59
CA ALA A 22 12.40 64.52 24.26
C ALA A 22 12.31 63.53 25.45
N CYS A 23 12.73 62.29 25.19
CA CYS A 23 13.81 61.66 25.96
C CYS A 23 14.65 60.80 25.00
N GLU A 24 15.97 60.80 25.21
CA GLU A 24 16.99 60.15 24.39
C GLU A 24 16.77 58.64 24.30
N ASP A 25 16.64 58.11 23.09
CA ASP A 25 16.93 56.71 22.82
C ASP A 25 18.17 56.65 21.93
N GLY A 26 19.28 56.23 22.53
CA GLY A 26 20.44 55.78 21.77
C GLY A 26 20.02 54.64 20.86
N LEU A 27 20.34 54.75 19.57
CA LEU A 27 20.25 53.64 18.63
C LEU A 27 21.20 52.52 19.10
N GLU A 28 20.64 51.49 19.73
CA GLU A 28 21.35 50.21 19.91
C GLU A 28 21.53 49.54 18.54
N LEU A 29 22.60 49.91 17.85
CA LEU A 29 23.20 49.12 16.78
C LEU A 29 23.78 47.84 17.41
N GLY A 30 22.95 46.81 17.56
CA GLY A 30 23.41 45.56 18.17
C GLY A 30 22.43 44.40 18.28
N LYS A 31 21.17 44.52 17.81
CA LYS A 31 20.30 43.34 17.69
C LYS A 31 20.48 42.72 16.32
N THR A 32 21.12 41.56 16.25
CA THR A 32 21.04 40.66 15.10
C THR A 32 19.57 40.41 14.80
N ALA A 33 19.15 40.71 13.57
CA ALA A 33 17.81 40.38 13.12
C ALA A 33 17.58 38.87 13.30
N ASP A 34 16.42 38.50 13.81
CA ASP A 34 16.01 37.09 13.86
C ASP A 34 15.67 36.66 12.42
N GLU A 35 16.66 36.09 11.74
CA GLU A 35 16.55 35.57 10.38
C GLU A 35 16.06 34.12 10.34
N SER A 36 15.57 33.55 11.45
CA SER A 36 15.02 32.18 11.48
C SER A 36 13.86 32.01 10.49
N HIS A 37 13.13 33.08 10.17
CA HIS A 37 12.09 33.10 9.12
C HIS A 37 12.64 32.97 7.68
N TYR A 38 13.96 33.13 7.47
CA TYR A 38 14.65 32.94 6.19
C TYR A 38 15.43 31.61 6.11
N GLN A 39 15.60 30.88 7.24
CA GLN A 39 16.13 29.52 7.21
C GLN A 39 15.22 28.63 6.34
N GLY A 40 15.80 27.85 5.43
CA GLY A 40 15.05 27.02 4.47
C GLY A 40 14.59 27.71 3.17
N ILE A 41 14.67 29.05 3.05
CA ILE A 41 14.39 29.75 1.78
C ILE A 41 15.53 29.55 0.78
N TYR A 42 16.75 29.27 1.21
CA TYR A 42 17.89 29.04 0.31
C TYR A 42 18.25 27.56 0.13
N GLU A 43 17.65 26.67 0.93
CA GLU A 43 17.85 25.22 0.81
C GLU A 43 17.16 24.70 -0.45
N ASN A 44 17.96 24.13 -1.35
CA ASN A 44 17.48 23.38 -2.49
C ASN A 44 17.82 21.91 -2.26
N THR A 45 16.91 21.20 -1.61
CA THR A 45 17.06 19.79 -1.26
C THR A 45 16.77 18.88 -2.44
N LEU A 46 17.46 17.74 -2.47
CA LEU A 46 17.25 16.66 -3.43
C LEU A 46 16.40 15.54 -2.81
N THR A 47 15.52 14.97 -3.63
CA THR A 47 14.72 13.78 -3.27
C THR A 47 14.78 12.75 -4.39
N LEU A 48 14.92 11.47 -4.03
CA LEU A 48 14.80 10.36 -4.96
C LEU A 48 13.38 9.78 -4.94
N SER A 49 12.88 9.28 -6.06
CA SER A 49 11.65 8.49 -6.12
C SER A 49 11.62 7.61 -7.36
N ASP A 50 10.94 6.48 -7.30
CA ASP A 50 10.64 5.67 -8.46
C ASP A 50 9.57 6.34 -9.34
N VAL A 51 9.76 6.38 -10.66
CA VAL A 51 8.83 7.07 -11.57
C VAL A 51 7.50 6.34 -11.72
N ARG A 52 7.51 4.99 -11.71
CA ARG A 52 6.30 4.19 -11.91
C ARG A 52 5.33 4.32 -10.74
N THR A 53 5.87 4.28 -9.54
CA THR A 53 5.10 4.32 -8.29
C THR A 53 5.05 5.70 -7.68
N ASN A 54 5.92 6.63 -8.06
CA ASN A 54 6.04 7.95 -7.43
C ASN A 54 6.25 7.86 -5.90
N THR A 55 7.09 6.91 -5.46
CA THR A 55 7.41 6.65 -4.04
C THR A 55 8.90 6.36 -3.84
N GLN A 56 9.34 6.32 -2.58
CA GLN A 56 10.71 5.99 -2.16
C GLN A 56 10.88 4.57 -1.63
N SER A 57 9.79 3.82 -1.46
CA SER A 57 9.83 2.43 -1.01
C SER A 57 8.94 1.61 -1.94
N ILE A 58 9.55 0.69 -2.69
CA ILE A 58 8.92 0.01 -3.81
C ILE A 58 8.99 -1.50 -3.62
N LEU A 59 7.85 -2.17 -3.74
CA LEU A 59 7.79 -3.63 -3.77
C LEU A 59 8.02 -4.13 -5.20
N VAL A 60 8.99 -5.03 -5.36
CA VAL A 60 9.31 -5.67 -6.64
C VAL A 60 9.19 -7.18 -6.48
N ASP A 61 8.20 -7.77 -7.15
CA ASP A 61 8.12 -9.23 -7.29
C ASP A 61 8.77 -9.64 -8.62
N LEU A 62 9.81 -10.46 -8.54
CA LEU A 62 10.42 -11.09 -9.71
C LEU A 62 9.94 -12.55 -9.81
N TYR A 63 9.77 -13.03 -11.04
CA TYR A 63 9.34 -14.39 -11.34
C TYR A 63 10.30 -15.06 -12.32
N LYS A 64 10.19 -16.39 -12.45
CA LYS A 64 11.06 -17.17 -13.34
C LYS A 64 10.76 -17.00 -14.83
N ASN A 65 9.54 -16.59 -15.18
CA ASN A 65 9.18 -16.41 -16.59
C ASN A 65 9.89 -15.17 -17.17
N GLU A 66 10.24 -15.24 -18.45
CA GLU A 66 11.01 -14.17 -19.12
C GLU A 66 10.38 -12.78 -18.92
N GLU A 67 9.04 -12.69 -19.01
CA GLU A 67 8.26 -11.46 -18.89
C GLU A 67 8.42 -10.71 -17.56
N HIS A 68 8.71 -11.41 -16.46
CA HIS A 68 8.83 -10.80 -15.12
C HIS A 68 10.14 -11.15 -14.41
N SER A 69 11.13 -11.61 -15.19
CA SER A 69 12.48 -11.88 -14.70
C SER A 69 13.29 -10.60 -14.43
N THR A 70 12.82 -9.47 -14.94
CA THR A 70 13.44 -8.15 -14.83
C THR A 70 12.39 -7.08 -14.56
N TYR A 71 12.67 -6.20 -13.60
CA TYR A 71 11.91 -4.99 -13.34
C TYR A 71 12.64 -3.77 -13.90
N THR A 72 11.96 -3.00 -14.76
CA THR A 72 12.49 -1.77 -15.35
C THR A 72 11.67 -0.55 -14.95
N THR A 73 12.36 0.56 -14.69
CA THR A 73 11.79 1.86 -14.29
C THR A 73 12.80 2.99 -14.53
N ASP A 74 12.41 4.21 -14.20
CA ASP A 74 13.31 5.35 -14.02
C ASP A 74 13.33 5.75 -12.54
N ILE A 75 14.49 6.16 -12.04
CA ILE A 75 14.63 6.89 -10.77
C ILE A 75 14.53 8.37 -11.07
N ARG A 76 13.54 9.06 -10.49
CA ARG A 76 13.42 10.51 -10.53
C ARG A 76 14.25 11.13 -9.43
N ILE A 77 15.09 12.08 -9.83
CA ILE A 77 15.74 13.04 -8.93
C ILE A 77 14.95 14.33 -9.05
N GLU A 78 14.31 14.78 -7.98
CA GLU A 78 13.56 16.04 -7.94
C GLU A 78 14.27 17.02 -6.98
N LEU A 79 14.37 18.27 -7.43
CA LEU A 79 14.90 19.40 -6.68
C LEU A 79 13.77 20.30 -6.20
N LYS A 80 13.90 20.83 -4.99
CA LYS A 80 12.95 21.82 -4.45
C LYS A 80 12.89 23.10 -5.31
N LYS A 81 13.98 23.44 -6.00
CA LYS A 81 14.13 24.63 -6.86
C LYS A 81 14.88 24.31 -8.14
N VAL A 82 14.58 25.10 -9.18
CA VAL A 82 15.34 25.07 -10.44
C VAL A 82 16.81 25.39 -10.20
N LEU A 83 17.68 24.71 -10.93
CA LEU A 83 19.11 24.95 -10.88
C LEU A 83 19.49 26.28 -11.53
N SER A 84 20.44 26.99 -10.93
CA SER A 84 21.01 28.22 -11.48
C SER A 84 22.18 27.96 -12.45
N LYS A 85 22.75 26.75 -12.41
CA LYS A 85 23.85 26.26 -13.25
C LYS A 85 23.67 24.77 -13.50
N ASP A 86 24.26 24.28 -14.57
CA ASP A 86 24.26 22.85 -14.89
C ASP A 86 24.84 22.04 -13.72
N ALA A 87 24.25 20.88 -13.48
CA ALA A 87 24.62 19.93 -12.44
C ALA A 87 24.91 18.55 -13.01
N SER A 88 25.71 17.79 -12.28
CA SER A 88 25.88 16.36 -12.47
C SER A 88 25.64 15.68 -11.12
N ILE A 89 24.78 14.67 -11.13
CA ILE A 89 24.40 13.88 -9.96
C ILE A 89 24.63 12.41 -10.31
N LYS A 90 25.17 11.66 -9.36
CA LYS A 90 25.35 10.22 -9.46
C LYS A 90 24.48 9.52 -8.44
N VAL A 91 23.68 8.57 -8.91
CA VAL A 91 22.94 7.62 -8.08
C VAL A 91 23.72 6.32 -7.99
N SER A 92 23.81 5.71 -6.81
CA SER A 92 24.51 4.44 -6.62
C SER A 92 23.84 3.62 -5.51
N VAL A 93 24.20 2.34 -5.45
CA VAL A 93 23.79 1.45 -4.34
C VAL A 93 24.48 1.90 -3.06
N ASP A 94 23.72 2.05 -1.98
CA ASP A 94 24.19 2.42 -0.65
C ASP A 94 24.09 1.25 0.33
N ALA A 95 25.05 0.34 0.23
CA ALA A 95 25.06 -0.89 1.01
C ALA A 95 25.03 -0.65 2.53
N ASP A 96 25.62 0.45 3.01
CA ASP A 96 25.70 0.77 4.44
C ASP A 96 24.33 1.16 5.02
N TYR A 97 23.41 1.67 4.18
CA TYR A 97 22.05 1.99 4.58
C TYR A 97 21.22 0.77 4.98
N LEU A 98 21.62 -0.45 4.58
CA LEU A 98 20.93 -1.69 4.96
C LEU A 98 20.75 -1.80 6.48
N ALA A 99 21.81 -1.52 7.25
CA ALA A 99 21.78 -1.63 8.70
C ALA A 99 20.85 -0.58 9.35
N VAL A 100 20.81 0.63 8.77
CA VAL A 100 19.91 1.70 9.21
C VAL A 100 18.46 1.32 8.95
N TYR A 101 18.16 0.91 7.72
CA TYR A 101 16.82 0.50 7.31
C TYR A 101 16.29 -0.66 8.16
N ASN A 102 17.10 -1.71 8.36
CA ASN A 102 16.71 -2.85 9.16
C ASN A 102 16.43 -2.48 10.62
N ALA A 103 17.23 -1.60 11.21
CA ALA A 103 17.01 -1.12 12.58
C ALA A 103 15.75 -0.27 12.72
N GLU A 104 15.43 0.56 11.72
CA GLU A 104 14.22 1.41 11.72
C GLU A 104 12.93 0.59 11.54
N HIS A 105 12.98 -0.45 10.71
CA HIS A 105 11.83 -1.26 10.32
C HIS A 105 11.65 -2.55 11.12
N ASP A 106 12.57 -2.87 12.04
CA ASP A 106 12.58 -4.15 12.77
C ASP A 106 12.56 -5.35 11.80
N THR A 107 13.46 -5.28 10.82
CA THR A 107 13.64 -6.26 9.73
C THR A 107 15.06 -6.80 9.71
N ASP A 108 15.25 -7.89 8.97
CA ASP A 108 16.52 -8.60 8.81
C ASP A 108 16.85 -8.83 7.34
N PHE A 109 16.47 -7.89 6.46
CA PHE A 109 16.72 -8.02 5.03
C PHE A 109 18.21 -8.12 4.70
N GLU A 110 18.51 -8.80 3.61
CA GLU A 110 19.84 -8.85 3.00
C GLU A 110 19.88 -7.94 1.77
N LEU A 111 21.07 -7.46 1.41
CA LEU A 111 21.25 -6.72 0.16
C LEU A 111 20.91 -7.61 -1.03
N TYR A 112 20.24 -7.03 -2.03
CA TYR A 112 19.88 -7.76 -3.24
C TYR A 112 21.13 -8.27 -3.98
N PRO A 113 21.28 -9.59 -4.17
CA PRO A 113 22.49 -10.17 -4.75
C PRO A 113 22.42 -10.29 -6.29
N GLY A 114 21.28 -9.91 -6.89
CA GLY A 114 21.06 -10.00 -8.34
C GLY A 114 21.71 -8.87 -9.13
N VAL A 115 21.37 -8.77 -10.42
CA VAL A 115 21.95 -7.78 -11.33
C VAL A 115 21.16 -6.48 -11.24
N VAL A 116 21.88 -5.39 -10.94
CA VAL A 116 21.33 -4.03 -10.91
C VAL A 116 22.12 -3.17 -11.90
N THR A 117 21.41 -2.58 -12.86
CA THR A 117 21.99 -1.71 -13.88
C THR A 117 21.36 -0.34 -13.80
N LEU A 118 22.20 0.69 -13.69
CA LEU A 118 21.81 2.09 -13.80
C LEU A 118 22.30 2.64 -15.14
N GLU A 119 21.42 3.32 -15.87
CA GLU A 119 21.78 4.00 -17.12
C GLU A 119 22.91 5.02 -16.89
N GLY A 120 23.90 5.04 -17.77
CA GLY A 120 25.04 5.95 -17.66
C GLY A 120 25.86 5.76 -16.37
N ASP A 121 25.92 4.54 -15.83
CA ASP A 121 26.53 4.22 -14.52
C ASP A 121 25.94 5.04 -13.37
N GLY A 122 24.67 5.42 -13.49
CA GLY A 122 23.95 6.23 -12.52
C GLY A 122 24.21 7.73 -12.61
N VAL A 123 25.04 8.18 -13.55
CA VAL A 123 25.38 9.60 -13.73
C VAL A 123 24.36 10.27 -14.64
N VAL A 124 23.78 11.37 -14.17
CA VAL A 124 22.87 12.21 -14.95
C VAL A 124 23.25 13.68 -14.87
N ALA A 125 23.13 14.36 -16.01
CA ALA A 125 23.24 15.80 -16.10
C ALA A 125 21.87 16.46 -15.89
N ILE A 126 21.85 17.58 -15.19
CA ILE A 126 20.66 18.41 -15.00
C ILE A 126 20.99 19.82 -15.46
N ASP A 127 20.42 20.24 -16.58
CA ASP A 127 20.69 21.55 -17.16
C ASP A 127 20.15 22.68 -16.27
N ALA A 128 20.79 23.84 -16.33
CA ALA A 128 20.31 25.06 -15.70
C ALA A 128 18.86 25.36 -16.13
N GLY A 129 18.03 25.76 -15.15
CA GLY A 129 16.59 26.01 -15.37
C GLY A 129 15.71 24.77 -15.21
N LEU A 130 16.28 23.56 -15.11
CA LEU A 130 15.53 22.36 -14.74
C LEU A 130 15.54 22.14 -13.23
N LYS A 131 14.55 21.38 -12.75
CA LYS A 131 14.42 20.97 -11.34
C LYS A 131 14.25 19.46 -11.16
N SER A 132 14.41 18.68 -12.23
CA SER A 132 14.36 17.23 -12.13
C SER A 132 15.11 16.57 -13.26
N ALA A 133 15.55 15.34 -13.00
CA ALA A 133 16.18 14.46 -13.97
C ALA A 133 15.81 13.01 -13.67
N LYS A 134 16.21 12.11 -14.57
CA LYS A 134 15.92 10.69 -14.47
C LYS A 134 17.15 9.85 -14.78
N VAL A 135 17.24 8.70 -14.11
CA VAL A 135 18.22 7.66 -14.39
C VAL A 135 17.45 6.36 -14.63
N GLY A 136 17.63 5.71 -15.78
CA GLY A 136 17.05 4.39 -16.02
C GLY A 136 17.59 3.35 -15.05
N LEU A 137 16.70 2.49 -14.52
CA LEU A 137 17.02 1.40 -13.61
C LEU A 137 16.49 0.08 -14.15
N SER A 138 17.33 -0.95 -14.12
CA SER A 138 16.97 -2.34 -14.38
C SER A 138 17.41 -3.22 -13.21
N ILE A 139 16.47 -3.96 -12.63
CA ILE A 139 16.70 -4.94 -11.57
C ILE A 139 16.35 -6.31 -12.15
N ALA A 140 17.36 -7.14 -12.39
CA ALA A 140 17.19 -8.47 -12.93
C ALA A 140 17.62 -9.53 -11.92
N ARG A 141 17.01 -10.72 -12.02
CA ARG A 141 17.44 -11.90 -11.25
C ARG A 141 18.91 -12.25 -11.54
N GLY A 142 19.36 -12.04 -12.78
CA GLY A 142 20.68 -12.45 -13.28
C GLY A 142 20.75 -13.93 -13.67
N GLU A 143 21.81 -14.34 -14.38
CA GLU A 143 22.07 -15.74 -14.80
C GLU A 143 22.55 -16.64 -13.66
N VAL A 144 22.75 -16.10 -12.45
CA VAL A 144 23.30 -16.85 -11.32
C VAL A 144 22.16 -17.58 -10.61
N GLU A 145 21.78 -18.74 -11.17
CA GLU A 145 21.00 -19.74 -10.42
C GLU A 145 21.69 -20.00 -9.06
N ASP A 146 20.89 -20.12 -8.00
CA ASP A 146 21.28 -20.48 -6.62
C ASP A 146 21.75 -19.37 -5.65
N MET A 147 21.73 -18.07 -5.98
CA MET A 147 22.01 -16.99 -5.00
C MET A 147 20.78 -16.25 -4.44
N ILE A 148 19.65 -16.28 -5.14
CA ILE A 148 18.41 -15.63 -4.69
C ILE A 148 17.47 -16.71 -4.14
N GLU A 149 17.18 -16.62 -2.84
CA GLU A 149 16.28 -17.54 -2.16
C GLU A 149 14.82 -17.26 -2.53
N LYS A 150 14.08 -18.34 -2.82
CA LYS A 150 12.64 -18.28 -3.07
C LYS A 150 11.91 -17.67 -1.87
N ASP A 151 10.95 -16.79 -2.16
CA ASP A 151 10.06 -16.12 -1.20
C ASP A 151 10.81 -15.25 -0.15
N LYS A 152 12.13 -15.07 -0.30
CA LYS A 152 12.91 -14.15 0.53
C LYS A 152 12.90 -12.76 -0.08
N THR A 153 12.74 -11.75 0.78
CA THR A 153 12.82 -10.34 0.38
C THR A 153 14.22 -9.80 0.64
N TYR A 154 14.76 -9.11 -0.34
CA TYR A 154 16.04 -8.42 -0.28
C TYR A 154 15.85 -6.91 -0.41
N LEU A 155 16.79 -6.14 0.10
CA LEU A 155 16.82 -4.68 0.03
C LEU A 155 17.79 -4.22 -1.05
N LEU A 156 17.35 -3.28 -1.90
CA LEU A 156 18.21 -2.50 -2.78
C LEU A 156 18.04 -1.01 -2.43
N PRO A 157 18.90 -0.45 -1.57
CA PRO A 157 18.93 0.97 -1.27
C PRO A 157 19.75 1.74 -2.30
N LEU A 158 19.13 2.73 -2.95
CA LEU A 158 19.81 3.65 -3.85
C LEU A 158 19.86 5.04 -3.22
N SER A 159 21.00 5.71 -3.32
CA SER A 159 21.20 7.07 -2.82
C SER A 159 22.04 7.90 -3.79
N ILE A 160 22.15 9.19 -3.49
CA ILE A 160 23.04 10.11 -4.21
C ILE A 160 24.46 9.93 -3.66
N SER A 161 25.37 9.42 -4.47
CA SER A 161 26.76 9.14 -4.07
C SER A 161 27.72 10.30 -4.38
N GLU A 162 27.46 11.04 -5.47
CA GLU A 162 28.30 12.15 -5.91
C GLU A 162 27.44 13.27 -6.51
N GLN A 163 27.83 14.53 -6.29
CA GLN A 163 27.23 15.70 -6.94
C GLN A 163 28.22 16.87 -7.01
N ASN A 164 28.12 17.69 -8.06
CA ASN A 164 28.99 18.86 -8.27
C ASN A 164 28.31 20.20 -7.93
N THR A 165 27.15 20.16 -7.27
CA THR A 165 26.26 21.31 -7.07
C THR A 165 26.47 22.02 -5.72
N GLY A 166 27.01 21.31 -4.72
CA GLY A 166 27.05 21.75 -3.33
C GLY A 166 25.68 21.80 -2.64
N LEU A 167 24.67 21.12 -3.19
CA LEU A 167 23.32 21.06 -2.61
C LEU A 167 23.27 20.12 -1.41
N GLU A 168 22.49 20.49 -0.39
CA GLU A 168 22.24 19.59 0.74
C GLU A 168 21.29 18.46 0.31
N THR A 169 21.67 17.23 0.61
CA THR A 169 20.75 16.09 0.55
C THR A 169 19.89 16.12 1.80
N ASN A 170 18.58 16.04 1.64
CA ASN A 170 17.70 15.90 2.80
C ASN A 170 17.89 14.50 3.39
N GLU A 171 18.36 14.40 4.64
CA GLU A 171 18.58 13.11 5.32
C GLU A 171 17.34 12.21 5.33
N THR A 172 16.13 12.79 5.34
CA THR A 172 14.88 12.01 5.36
C THR A 172 14.46 11.51 3.98
N ASN A 173 15.01 12.06 2.88
CA ASN A 173 14.58 11.77 1.51
C ASN A 173 15.72 11.43 0.54
N SER A 174 16.90 11.09 1.08
CA SER A 174 18.11 10.80 0.29
C SER A 174 18.09 9.43 -0.39
N HIS A 175 17.17 8.54 0.00
CA HIS A 175 17.14 7.15 -0.47
C HIS A 175 15.87 6.82 -1.23
N CYS A 176 16.03 5.95 -2.23
CA CYS A 176 14.96 5.21 -2.87
C CYS A 176 15.27 3.72 -2.70
N VAL A 177 14.38 2.99 -2.05
CA VAL A 177 14.55 1.62 -1.60
C VAL A 177 13.63 0.70 -2.40
N TYR A 178 14.19 -0.39 -2.90
CA TYR A 178 13.43 -1.46 -3.54
C TYR A 178 13.49 -2.72 -2.66
N LEU A 179 12.33 -3.22 -2.25
CA LEU A 179 12.16 -4.49 -1.55
C LEU A 179 11.82 -5.56 -2.58
N ILE A 180 12.81 -6.39 -2.91
CA ILE A 180 12.78 -7.30 -4.05
C ILE A 180 12.57 -8.73 -3.56
N THR A 181 11.52 -9.38 -4.03
CA THR A 181 11.19 -10.77 -3.67
C THR A 181 11.20 -11.65 -4.91
N ASP A 182 11.95 -12.76 -4.88
CA ASP A 182 11.84 -13.80 -5.89
C ASP A 182 10.69 -14.75 -5.54
N LYS A 183 9.55 -14.61 -6.23
CA LYS A 183 8.40 -15.48 -6.00
C LYS A 183 8.62 -16.87 -6.60
N SER A 184 9.62 -17.07 -7.46
CA SER A 184 10.05 -18.32 -8.12
C SER A 184 9.00 -19.10 -8.92
N GLY A 185 7.71 -18.78 -8.75
CA GLY A 185 6.57 -19.38 -9.42
C GLY A 185 6.22 -18.65 -10.71
N VAL A 186 4.97 -18.81 -11.13
CA VAL A 186 4.41 -18.14 -12.31
C VAL A 186 3.41 -17.10 -11.82
N ASN A 187 3.42 -15.92 -12.45
CA ASN A 187 2.40 -14.91 -12.18
C ASN A 187 1.17 -15.16 -13.05
N ASP A 188 0.34 -16.15 -12.68
CA ASP A 188 -0.93 -16.42 -13.36
C ASP A 188 -1.97 -15.32 -13.09
N CYS A 189 -1.73 -14.44 -12.11
CA CYS A 189 -2.55 -13.27 -11.86
C CYS A 189 -2.20 -12.10 -12.75
N ASP A 190 -1.04 -12.10 -13.42
CA ASP A 190 -0.65 -10.98 -14.27
C ASP A 190 -1.51 -10.88 -15.52
N LYS A 191 -2.27 -9.80 -15.61
CA LYS A 191 -3.14 -9.47 -16.73
C LYS A 191 -2.53 -8.33 -17.58
N SER A 192 -1.23 -8.02 -17.41
CA SER A 192 -0.54 -6.78 -17.81
C SER A 192 -0.34 -6.46 -19.30
N GLU A 193 -1.01 -7.11 -20.25
CA GLU A 193 -1.08 -6.57 -21.62
C GLU A 193 -2.02 -5.34 -21.70
N ASN A 194 -1.79 -4.32 -20.83
CA ASN A 194 -2.51 -3.05 -20.64
C ASN A 194 -3.65 -3.01 -19.60
N HIS A 195 -3.69 -3.94 -18.64
CA HIS A 195 -4.75 -3.96 -17.63
C HIS A 195 -4.23 -3.66 -16.22
N SER A 196 -4.51 -2.45 -15.73
CA SER A 196 -4.10 -2.00 -14.39
C SER A 196 -5.08 -2.38 -13.27
N ILE A 197 -6.32 -2.76 -13.62
CA ILE A 197 -7.37 -3.05 -12.65
C ILE A 197 -7.23 -4.48 -12.13
N LYS A 198 -7.16 -4.64 -10.82
CA LYS A 198 -6.93 -5.90 -10.12
C LYS A 198 -8.16 -6.34 -9.31
N GLY A 199 -8.30 -7.65 -9.11
CA GLY A 199 -9.36 -8.23 -8.27
C GLY A 199 -8.91 -8.41 -6.82
N PHE A 200 -9.78 -8.09 -5.87
CA PHE A 200 -9.59 -8.29 -4.43
C PHE A 200 -10.75 -9.10 -3.84
N LEU A 201 -10.51 -10.27 -3.26
CA LEU A 201 -11.57 -11.19 -2.82
C LEU A 201 -11.47 -11.58 -1.35
N PHE A 202 -12.53 -11.38 -0.59
CA PHE A 202 -12.65 -11.93 0.76
C PHE A 202 -13.30 -13.33 0.75
N PHE A 203 -12.66 -14.28 1.42
CA PHE A 203 -13.26 -15.56 1.75
C PHE A 203 -13.67 -15.58 3.22
N GLU A 204 -14.95 -15.85 3.49
CA GLU A 204 -15.40 -16.27 4.82
C GLU A 204 -14.87 -17.68 5.09
N VAL A 205 -13.66 -17.77 5.65
CA VAL A 205 -12.93 -19.05 5.79
C VAL A 205 -13.56 -19.98 6.83
N ASN A 206 -14.53 -19.47 7.59
CA ASN A 206 -15.39 -20.29 8.42
C ASN A 206 -16.22 -21.28 7.59
N ASP A 207 -16.49 -21.00 6.32
CA ASP A 207 -17.36 -21.84 5.49
C ASP A 207 -16.71 -22.23 4.16
N VAL A 208 -15.85 -21.37 3.59
CA VAL A 208 -15.32 -21.55 2.23
C VAL A 208 -13.80 -21.71 2.23
N ASN A 209 -13.33 -22.72 1.48
CA ASN A 209 -11.91 -22.93 1.25
C ASN A 209 -11.34 -21.85 0.31
N PRO A 210 -10.25 -21.14 0.66
CA PRO A 210 -9.66 -20.09 -0.19
C PRO A 210 -9.09 -20.62 -1.52
N LEU A 211 -8.83 -21.93 -1.66
CA LEU A 211 -8.46 -22.55 -2.94
C LEU A 211 -9.51 -22.37 -4.04
N ASN A 212 -10.76 -22.03 -3.66
CA ASN A 212 -11.81 -21.64 -4.60
C ASN A 212 -11.48 -20.39 -5.42
N ALA A 213 -10.42 -19.63 -5.09
CA ALA A 213 -9.90 -18.60 -5.98
C ALA A 213 -9.52 -19.15 -7.36
N PHE A 214 -9.07 -20.41 -7.44
CA PHE A 214 -8.75 -21.09 -8.69
C PHE A 214 -9.96 -21.42 -9.57
N SER A 215 -11.19 -21.29 -9.05
CA SER A 215 -12.40 -21.42 -9.87
C SER A 215 -12.61 -20.22 -10.81
N PHE A 216 -11.93 -19.10 -10.56
CA PHE A 216 -12.11 -17.85 -11.31
C PHE A 216 -10.98 -17.64 -12.32
N GLU A 217 -11.09 -18.34 -13.45
CA GLU A 217 -10.10 -18.32 -14.51
C GLU A 217 -10.63 -17.60 -15.76
N LEU A 218 -9.83 -16.70 -16.34
CA LEU A 218 -10.10 -16.05 -17.61
C LEU A 218 -9.92 -17.03 -18.78
N GLU A 219 -10.47 -16.70 -19.95
CA GLU A 219 -10.39 -17.53 -21.17
C GLU A 219 -8.96 -17.95 -21.53
N ASN A 220 -7.95 -17.12 -21.26
CA ASN A 220 -6.54 -17.40 -21.53
C ASN A 220 -5.82 -18.19 -20.42
N GLY A 221 -6.50 -18.55 -19.32
CA GLY A 221 -5.90 -19.29 -18.20
C GLY A 221 -5.41 -18.42 -17.03
N LYS A 222 -5.43 -17.09 -17.15
CA LYS A 222 -5.06 -16.17 -16.06
C LYS A 222 -6.12 -16.16 -14.97
N LEU A 223 -5.70 -15.94 -13.72
CA LEU A 223 -6.58 -15.88 -12.56
C LEU A 223 -7.19 -14.48 -12.41
N LEU A 224 -8.47 -14.43 -12.07
CA LEU A 224 -9.21 -13.16 -11.91
C LEU A 224 -8.74 -12.36 -10.69
N TRP A 225 -8.58 -13.04 -9.55
CA TRP A 225 -8.34 -12.42 -8.25
C TRP A 225 -6.85 -12.33 -7.96
N ASP A 226 -6.31 -11.11 -7.92
CA ASP A 226 -4.91 -10.82 -7.63
C ASP A 226 -4.60 -10.91 -6.13
N VAL A 227 -5.58 -10.60 -5.29
CA VAL A 227 -5.49 -10.63 -3.83
C VAL A 227 -6.67 -11.39 -3.26
N VAL A 228 -6.40 -12.25 -2.27
CA VAL A 228 -7.43 -12.87 -1.45
C VAL A 228 -7.22 -12.60 0.04
N VAL A 229 -8.30 -12.46 0.80
CA VAL A 229 -8.28 -12.25 2.24
C VAL A 229 -8.89 -13.45 2.96
N LEU A 230 -8.15 -13.99 3.94
CA LEU A 230 -8.64 -15.00 4.86
C LEU A 230 -9.46 -14.32 5.96
N PHE A 231 -10.77 -14.24 5.79
CA PHE A 231 -11.66 -13.47 6.67
C PHE A 231 -12.32 -14.36 7.75
N ALA A 232 -12.02 -14.20 9.04
CA ALA A 232 -11.00 -13.33 9.62
C ALA A 232 -10.38 -13.91 10.90
N ALA A 233 -9.11 -13.57 11.15
CA ALA A 233 -8.52 -13.56 12.48
C ALA A 233 -9.06 -12.36 13.28
N ASN A 234 -8.79 -12.34 14.58
CA ASN A 234 -9.38 -11.35 15.46
C ASN A 234 -8.36 -10.64 16.34
N ILE A 235 -8.65 -9.39 16.69
CA ILE A 235 -8.00 -8.73 17.82
C ILE A 235 -8.84 -8.97 19.09
N ASN A 236 -8.17 -9.38 20.16
CA ASN A 236 -8.78 -9.62 21.48
C ASN A 236 -7.87 -9.07 22.58
N TYR A 237 -8.40 -8.93 23.80
CA TYR A 237 -7.64 -8.48 24.97
C TYR A 237 -7.25 -9.63 25.90
N ASP A 238 -5.94 -9.81 26.12
CA ASP A 238 -5.44 -10.73 27.14
C ASP A 238 -5.40 -10.01 28.49
N LYS A 239 -6.24 -10.47 29.42
CA LYS A 239 -6.32 -9.90 30.78
C LYS A 239 -5.13 -10.29 31.67
N VAL A 240 -4.45 -11.38 31.35
CA VAL A 240 -3.29 -11.89 32.13
C VAL A 240 -2.05 -11.10 31.73
N GLU A 241 -1.79 -11.00 30.44
CA GLU A 241 -0.63 -10.26 29.89
C GLU A 241 -0.89 -8.76 29.81
N GLY A 242 -2.14 -8.33 29.94
CA GLY A 242 -2.52 -6.92 29.97
C GLY A 242 -2.38 -6.20 28.62
N ARG A 243 -2.48 -6.94 27.51
CA ARG A 243 -2.27 -6.39 26.15
C ARG A 243 -3.25 -6.95 25.12
N PRO A 244 -3.51 -6.22 24.03
CA PRO A 244 -4.14 -6.80 22.84
C PRO A 244 -3.25 -7.91 22.24
N TYR A 245 -3.88 -8.92 21.65
CA TYR A 245 -3.21 -10.03 20.97
C TYR A 245 -4.01 -10.51 19.77
N LEU A 246 -3.34 -11.25 18.87
CA LEU A 246 -3.95 -11.82 17.69
C LEU A 246 -4.57 -13.19 18.02
N TYR A 247 -5.89 -13.28 17.91
CA TYR A 247 -6.65 -14.50 18.10
C TYR A 247 -7.00 -15.17 16.77
N PHE A 248 -6.83 -16.49 16.72
CA PHE A 248 -7.30 -17.31 15.61
C PHE A 248 -8.44 -18.20 16.08
N ASN A 249 -9.61 -18.06 15.45
CA ASN A 249 -10.64 -19.07 15.56
C ASN A 249 -10.16 -20.41 14.95
N PRO A 250 -10.82 -21.55 15.24
CA PRO A 250 -10.36 -22.85 14.77
C PRO A 250 -10.22 -22.99 13.24
N ASN A 251 -11.04 -22.28 12.45
CA ASN A 251 -10.99 -22.38 10.98
C ASN A 251 -9.78 -21.63 10.42
N VAL A 252 -9.54 -20.40 10.89
CA VAL A 252 -8.33 -19.63 10.53
C VAL A 252 -7.09 -20.40 10.98
N ARG A 253 -7.09 -20.91 12.21
CA ARG A 253 -5.96 -21.69 12.74
C ARG A 253 -5.67 -22.91 11.86
N TYR A 254 -6.70 -23.65 11.45
CA TYR A 254 -6.55 -24.80 10.57
C TYR A 254 -5.86 -24.46 9.25
N LEU A 255 -6.24 -23.33 8.62
CA LEU A 255 -5.61 -22.87 7.38
C LEU A 255 -4.14 -22.50 7.58
N LEU A 256 -3.81 -21.82 8.68
CA LEU A 256 -2.43 -21.44 9.01
C LEU A 256 -1.56 -22.68 9.31
N ASP A 257 -2.07 -23.62 10.10
CA ASP A 257 -1.38 -24.88 10.41
C ASP A 257 -1.16 -25.76 9.16
N ASN A 258 -2.02 -25.62 8.16
CA ASN A 258 -1.93 -26.33 6.89
C ASN A 258 -1.61 -25.38 5.72
N ASN A 259 -0.88 -24.28 5.96
CA ASN A 259 -0.67 -23.22 4.97
C ASN A 259 -0.05 -23.73 3.66
N GLU A 260 0.86 -24.70 3.71
CA GLU A 260 1.50 -25.30 2.52
C GLU A 260 0.49 -25.99 1.59
N LYS A 261 -0.69 -26.39 2.10
CA LYS A 261 -1.77 -27.02 1.31
C LYS A 261 -2.84 -26.04 0.85
N PHE A 262 -3.18 -25.03 1.65
CA PHE A 262 -4.36 -24.18 1.40
C PHE A 262 -4.03 -22.73 1.05
N ILE A 263 -2.81 -22.28 1.32
CA ILE A 263 -2.37 -20.89 1.14
C ILE A 263 -1.25 -20.81 0.12
N GLN A 264 -0.17 -21.56 0.30
CA GLN A 264 1.01 -21.49 -0.57
C GLN A 264 0.71 -21.82 -2.05
N PRO A 265 -0.23 -22.74 -2.40
CA PRO A 265 -0.58 -22.94 -3.81
C PRO A 265 -1.12 -21.67 -4.48
N LEU A 266 -1.89 -20.85 -3.76
CA LEU A 266 -2.39 -19.56 -4.27
C LEU A 266 -1.22 -18.62 -4.58
N ARG A 267 -0.30 -18.47 -3.61
CA ARG A 267 0.89 -17.62 -3.72
C ARG A 267 1.82 -18.03 -4.85
N GLN A 268 2.00 -19.34 -5.04
CA GLN A 268 2.84 -19.88 -6.11
C GLN A 268 2.32 -19.58 -7.53
N ARG A 269 1.02 -19.26 -7.66
CA ARG A 269 0.37 -18.81 -8.91
C ARG A 269 0.18 -17.29 -8.97
N GLY A 270 0.82 -16.54 -8.07
CA GLY A 270 0.83 -15.07 -8.07
C GLY A 270 -0.31 -14.41 -7.28
N ILE A 271 -1.20 -15.18 -6.63
CA ILE A 271 -2.24 -14.59 -5.76
C ILE A 271 -1.59 -14.15 -4.45
N LYS A 272 -1.73 -12.87 -4.09
CA LYS A 272 -1.33 -12.38 -2.76
C LYS A 272 -2.37 -12.80 -1.73
N VAL A 273 -1.94 -13.40 -0.62
CA VAL A 273 -2.84 -13.86 0.45
C VAL A 273 -2.68 -13.01 1.69
N LEU A 274 -3.74 -12.30 2.09
CA LEU A 274 -3.77 -11.44 3.27
C LEU A 274 -4.53 -12.11 4.43
N LEU A 275 -4.14 -11.81 5.65
CA LEU A 275 -4.91 -12.14 6.84
C LEU A 275 -5.91 -11.01 7.16
N GLY A 276 -7.21 -11.32 7.23
CA GLY A 276 -8.21 -10.36 7.70
C GLY A 276 -8.15 -10.22 9.23
N ILE A 277 -8.16 -9.00 9.75
CA ILE A 277 -8.12 -8.67 11.18
C ILE A 277 -9.40 -7.91 11.54
N LEU A 278 -10.22 -8.53 12.38
CA LEU A 278 -11.55 -8.05 12.76
C LEU A 278 -11.68 -7.91 14.28
N GLY A 279 -12.43 -6.93 14.79
CA GLY A 279 -12.80 -6.89 16.20
C GLY A 279 -13.61 -8.13 16.63
N ASN A 280 -13.63 -8.43 17.92
CA ASN A 280 -14.25 -9.67 18.42
C ASN A 280 -14.90 -9.53 19.79
N HIS A 281 -15.78 -8.54 19.91
CA HIS A 281 -16.72 -8.36 21.00
C HIS A 281 -16.09 -8.21 22.40
N ASP A 282 -14.85 -7.71 22.48
CA ASP A 282 -14.20 -7.26 23.71
C ASP A 282 -13.66 -5.83 23.59
N VAL A 283 -12.87 -5.39 24.57
CA VAL A 283 -12.36 -4.01 24.69
C VAL A 283 -11.21 -3.70 23.73
N ALA A 284 -10.62 -4.70 23.07
CA ALA A 284 -9.62 -4.47 22.03
C ALA A 284 -10.28 -4.23 20.68
N GLY A 285 -9.65 -3.37 19.87
CA GLY A 285 -10.14 -3.04 18.53
C GLY A 285 -9.07 -2.34 17.72
N VAL A 286 -9.11 -2.54 16.40
CA VAL A 286 -8.09 -2.05 15.44
C VAL A 286 -8.03 -0.53 15.34
N ALA A 287 -9.08 0.18 15.76
CA ALA A 287 -9.16 1.63 15.75
C ALA A 287 -9.13 2.29 17.14
N GLN A 288 -8.68 1.57 18.19
CA GLN A 288 -8.71 2.07 19.57
C GLN A 288 -7.47 1.68 20.40
N LEU A 289 -6.36 1.35 19.74
CA LEU A 289 -5.08 1.06 20.39
C LEU A 289 -4.29 2.33 20.68
N SER A 290 -3.62 2.39 21.84
CA SER A 290 -2.61 3.42 22.09
C SER A 290 -1.37 3.19 21.21
N ASP A 291 -0.50 4.20 21.07
CA ASP A 291 0.71 4.10 20.22
C ASP A 291 1.61 2.90 20.59
N VAL A 292 1.75 2.62 21.90
CA VAL A 292 2.53 1.47 22.38
C VAL A 292 1.87 0.15 22.00
N ALA A 293 0.56 0.03 22.23
CA ALA A 293 -0.18 -1.18 21.89
C ALA A 293 -0.26 -1.42 20.37
N ALA A 294 -0.37 -0.35 19.58
CA ALA A 294 -0.35 -0.41 18.12
C ALA A 294 1.00 -0.93 17.60
N ARG A 295 2.13 -0.47 18.18
CA ARG A 295 3.47 -0.99 17.88
C ARG A 295 3.62 -2.45 18.23
N ASP A 296 3.16 -2.85 19.41
CA ASP A 296 3.29 -4.22 19.88
C ASP A 296 2.44 -5.18 19.04
N PHE A 297 1.19 -4.80 18.75
CA PHE A 297 0.30 -5.59 17.89
C PHE A 297 0.79 -5.63 16.44
N ALA A 298 1.35 -4.54 15.91
CA ALA A 298 1.98 -4.51 14.58
C ALA A 298 3.16 -5.48 14.46
N ARG A 299 4.02 -5.59 15.49
CA ARG A 299 5.11 -6.58 15.52
C ARG A 299 4.58 -8.00 15.52
N GLU A 300 3.54 -8.29 16.32
CA GLU A 300 2.88 -9.60 16.32
C GLU A 300 2.29 -9.95 14.95
N LEU A 301 1.64 -9.01 14.26
CA LEU A 301 1.14 -9.20 12.90
C LEU A 301 2.26 -9.47 11.90
N ALA A 302 3.35 -8.70 11.95
CA ALA A 302 4.50 -8.87 11.08
C ALA A 302 5.15 -10.25 11.26
N GLU A 303 5.34 -10.69 12.50
CA GLU A 303 5.86 -12.00 12.84
C GLU A 303 4.97 -13.12 12.28
N ILE A 304 3.65 -13.04 12.51
CA ILE A 304 2.68 -14.03 12.00
C ILE A 304 2.69 -14.09 10.47
N CYS A 305 2.70 -12.95 9.79
CA CYS A 305 2.79 -12.92 8.34
C CYS A 305 4.10 -13.51 7.82
N ARG A 306 5.22 -13.36 8.53
CA ARG A 306 6.51 -14.00 8.16
C ARG A 306 6.49 -15.51 8.41
N ILE A 307 6.03 -15.96 9.58
CA ILE A 307 5.95 -17.38 9.95
C ILE A 307 5.12 -18.17 8.94
N TYR A 308 3.94 -17.65 8.58
CA TYR A 308 3.02 -18.32 7.66
C TYR A 308 3.20 -17.92 6.20
N LYS A 309 4.22 -17.11 5.89
CA LYS A 309 4.52 -16.58 4.55
C LYS A 309 3.27 -16.00 3.88
N LEU A 310 2.58 -15.10 4.58
CA LEU A 310 1.45 -14.33 4.06
C LEU A 310 1.96 -13.04 3.41
N ASP A 311 1.18 -12.47 2.50
CA ASP A 311 1.57 -11.27 1.76
C ASP A 311 1.08 -9.97 2.42
N GLY A 312 0.42 -10.05 3.58
CA GLY A 312 0.02 -8.89 4.38
C GLY A 312 -1.26 -9.07 5.18
N VAL A 313 -1.91 -7.95 5.49
CA VAL A 313 -3.13 -7.89 6.31
C VAL A 313 -4.21 -7.01 5.68
N ASN A 314 -5.47 -7.28 6.04
CA ASN A 314 -6.59 -6.37 5.86
C ASN A 314 -7.18 -5.99 7.23
N PHE A 315 -7.34 -4.71 7.53
CA PHE A 315 -8.02 -4.25 8.75
C PHE A 315 -9.49 -3.92 8.52
N ASP A 316 -10.31 -4.34 9.49
CA ASP A 316 -11.75 -4.11 9.50
C ASP A 316 -12.22 -3.72 10.93
N ASP A 317 -12.72 -2.49 11.08
CA ASP A 317 -13.18 -1.94 12.36
C ASP A 317 -14.67 -2.20 12.60
N GLU A 318 -15.00 -3.48 12.78
CA GLU A 318 -16.31 -3.91 13.24
C GLU A 318 -16.20 -4.76 14.52
N TYR A 319 -17.32 -4.90 15.23
CA TYR A 319 -17.52 -5.83 16.34
C TYR A 319 -16.69 -5.63 17.63
N SER A 320 -15.79 -4.65 17.70
CA SER A 320 -15.14 -4.24 18.95
C SER A 320 -16.14 -3.53 19.88
N LYS A 321 -16.03 -3.74 21.21
CA LYS A 321 -16.77 -2.94 22.22
C LYS A 321 -16.03 -1.64 22.53
N ASP A 322 -16.66 -0.78 23.32
CA ASP A 322 -16.02 0.44 23.82
C ASP A 322 -14.74 0.10 24.59
N PRO A 323 -13.64 0.84 24.36
CA PRO A 323 -12.38 0.60 25.05
C PRO A 323 -12.48 0.96 26.54
N ASP A 324 -11.69 0.28 27.37
CA ASP A 324 -11.48 0.69 28.76
C ASP A 324 -10.37 1.75 28.82
N LEU A 325 -10.76 3.03 28.89
CA LEU A 325 -9.82 4.16 28.91
C LEU A 325 -9.01 4.28 30.21
N SER A 326 -9.29 3.46 31.23
CA SER A 326 -8.40 3.35 32.40
C SER A 326 -7.18 2.49 32.12
N ASN A 327 -7.20 1.71 31.03
CA ASN A 327 -6.11 0.86 30.60
C ASN A 327 -5.19 1.60 29.60
N PRO A 328 -3.88 1.71 29.87
CA PRO A 328 -2.95 2.47 29.03
C PRO A 328 -2.74 1.91 27.61
N VAL A 329 -3.19 0.68 27.33
CA VAL A 329 -3.09 0.08 25.99
C VAL A 329 -4.20 0.54 25.04
N PHE A 330 -5.21 1.27 25.55
CA PHE A 330 -6.35 1.75 24.76
C PHE A 330 -6.46 3.27 24.77
N VAL A 331 -7.07 3.78 23.70
CA VAL A 331 -7.46 5.19 23.54
C VAL A 331 -8.89 5.25 23.01
N GLU A 332 -9.46 6.45 22.91
CA GLU A 332 -10.78 6.62 22.29
C GLU A 332 -10.75 6.14 20.82
N ARG A 333 -11.78 5.41 20.42
CA ARG A 333 -11.89 4.86 19.06
C ARG A 333 -11.88 5.98 18.02
N SER A 334 -10.91 5.97 17.11
CA SER A 334 -10.69 7.07 16.18
C SER A 334 -9.95 6.64 14.92
N THR A 335 -10.12 7.41 13.83
CA THR A 335 -9.36 7.25 12.58
C THR A 335 -7.87 7.43 12.80
N LYS A 336 -7.48 8.28 13.77
CA LYS A 336 -6.08 8.48 14.15
C LYS A 336 -5.46 7.21 14.75
N ALA A 337 -6.16 6.53 15.67
CA ALA A 337 -5.68 5.28 16.25
C ALA A 337 -5.61 4.14 15.21
N ALA A 338 -6.60 4.07 14.32
CA ALA A 338 -6.59 3.17 13.16
C ALA A 338 -5.39 3.40 12.23
N ALA A 339 -5.14 4.67 11.86
CA ALA A 339 -4.03 5.04 10.99
C ALA A 339 -2.68 4.80 11.65
N ARG A 340 -2.56 5.05 12.98
CA ARG A 340 -1.39 4.64 13.75
C ARG A 340 -1.14 3.14 13.59
N LEU A 341 -2.15 2.29 13.79
CA LEU A 341 -1.96 0.85 13.63
C LEU A 341 -1.52 0.47 12.20
N CYS A 342 -2.14 1.04 11.17
CA CYS A 342 -1.74 0.77 9.78
C CYS A 342 -0.29 1.20 9.50
N TYR A 343 0.10 2.38 9.96
CA TYR A 343 1.46 2.90 9.85
C TYR A 343 2.48 2.02 10.56
N GLU A 344 2.23 1.68 11.82
CA GLU A 344 3.12 0.81 12.61
C GLU A 344 3.24 -0.58 11.96
N THR A 345 2.12 -1.10 11.45
CA THR A 345 2.07 -2.37 10.73
C THR A 345 2.91 -2.34 9.45
N LYS A 346 2.76 -1.30 8.62
CA LYS A 346 3.60 -1.15 7.43
C LYS A 346 5.07 -0.95 7.80
N ARG A 347 5.37 -0.19 8.87
CA ARG A 347 6.75 0.01 9.31
C ARG A 347 7.41 -1.30 9.71
N CYS A 348 6.70 -2.17 10.43
CA CYS A 348 7.21 -3.47 10.89
C CYS A 348 7.29 -4.54 9.79
N MET A 349 6.53 -4.40 8.70
CA MET A 349 6.59 -5.32 7.54
C MET A 349 6.45 -4.54 6.22
N PRO A 350 7.46 -3.72 5.87
CA PRO A 350 7.38 -2.81 4.72
C PRO A 350 7.24 -3.57 3.40
N GLU A 351 7.66 -4.83 3.36
CA GLU A 351 7.58 -5.74 2.21
C GLU A 351 6.18 -6.32 1.96
N LYS A 352 5.24 -6.09 2.88
CA LYS A 352 3.89 -6.67 2.84
C LYS A 352 2.81 -5.62 2.63
N MET A 353 1.64 -6.09 2.19
CA MET A 353 0.47 -5.23 1.96
C MET A 353 -0.26 -4.92 3.26
N VAL A 354 -0.67 -3.66 3.41
CA VAL A 354 -1.65 -3.20 4.38
C VAL A 354 -2.86 -2.70 3.61
N ALA A 355 -3.94 -3.48 3.65
CA ALA A 355 -5.23 -3.12 3.08
C ALA A 355 -6.20 -2.69 4.18
N VAL A 356 -7.14 -1.82 3.85
CA VAL A 356 -8.21 -1.42 4.77
C VAL A 356 -9.57 -1.61 4.13
N TYR A 357 -10.49 -2.17 4.91
CA TYR A 357 -11.92 -2.00 4.65
C TYR A 357 -12.33 -0.63 5.18
N ALA A 358 -12.79 0.25 4.29
CA ALA A 358 -13.12 1.62 4.62
C ALA A 358 -14.50 1.72 5.29
N TYR A 359 -14.59 1.14 6.47
CA TYR A 359 -15.76 1.09 7.33
C TYR A 359 -15.35 1.37 8.78
N GLY A 360 -16.33 1.66 9.65
CA GLY A 360 -16.07 2.01 11.05
C GLY A 360 -15.16 3.24 11.17
N LYS A 361 -14.05 3.12 11.91
CA LYS A 361 -13.00 4.14 12.02
C LYS A 361 -11.71 3.76 11.28
N MET A 362 -11.73 2.76 10.40
CA MET A 362 -10.52 2.26 9.74
C MET A 362 -10.00 3.15 8.60
N TYR A 363 -10.77 4.15 8.15
CA TYR A 363 -10.41 5.04 7.06
C TYR A 363 -10.80 6.49 7.36
N GLY A 364 -9.96 7.45 6.94
CA GLY A 364 -10.24 8.88 7.08
C GLY A 364 -9.05 9.75 7.49
N GLU A 365 -7.94 9.16 7.91
CA GLU A 365 -6.74 9.89 8.35
C GLU A 365 -5.68 9.93 7.24
N SER A 366 -5.21 11.13 6.88
CA SER A 366 -4.24 11.29 5.78
C SER A 366 -2.79 11.28 6.25
N TYR A 367 -2.55 11.53 7.54
CA TYR A 367 -1.21 11.67 8.10
C TYR A 367 -1.09 10.99 9.47
N VAL A 368 0.06 10.38 9.72
CA VAL A 368 0.53 9.97 11.04
C VAL A 368 1.68 10.88 11.45
N ASP A 369 1.68 11.36 12.70
CA ASP A 369 2.67 12.29 13.26
C ASP A 369 2.84 13.62 12.49
N ASN A 370 1.88 13.97 11.63
CA ASN A 370 1.92 15.10 10.69
C ASN A 370 3.04 15.01 9.64
N THR A 371 3.76 13.89 9.57
CA THR A 371 4.92 13.71 8.67
C THR A 371 4.74 12.54 7.72
N HIS A 372 4.04 11.48 8.13
CA HIS A 372 3.89 10.24 7.36
C HIS A 372 2.56 10.20 6.64
N HIS A 373 2.62 10.25 5.32
CA HIS A 373 1.46 10.37 4.45
C HIS A 373 0.77 8.99 4.24
N ALA A 374 -0.55 8.95 4.09
CA ALA A 374 -1.35 7.70 3.95
C ALA A 374 -0.83 6.70 2.89
N ARG A 375 -0.31 7.23 1.78
CA ARG A 375 0.36 6.47 0.72
C ARG A 375 1.52 5.59 1.21
N GLU A 376 2.21 5.98 2.27
CA GLU A 376 3.34 5.21 2.81
C GLU A 376 2.89 3.91 3.47
N TRP A 377 1.64 3.85 3.95
CA TRP A 377 1.17 2.77 4.82
C TRP A 377 -0.16 2.13 4.41
N MET A 378 -0.80 2.60 3.34
CA MET A 378 -2.07 2.06 2.85
C MET A 378 -1.97 1.68 1.38
N ASP A 379 -1.86 0.37 1.12
CA ASP A 379 -1.66 -0.16 -0.22
C ASP A 379 -2.98 -0.27 -1.01
N VAL A 380 -4.06 -0.69 -0.35
CA VAL A 380 -5.38 -0.87 -0.96
C VAL A 380 -6.49 -0.43 -0.01
N VAL A 381 -7.47 0.29 -0.54
CA VAL A 381 -8.70 0.70 0.16
C VAL A 381 -9.89 0.05 -0.54
N VAL A 382 -10.66 -0.74 0.19
CA VAL A 382 -11.90 -1.35 -0.32
C VAL A 382 -13.11 -0.74 0.39
N PRO A 383 -14.09 -0.15 -0.32
CA PRO A 383 -15.26 0.47 0.27
C PRO A 383 -16.37 -0.55 0.60
N ASP A 384 -17.39 -0.11 1.34
CA ASP A 384 -18.62 -0.89 1.63
C ASP A 384 -19.49 -1.12 0.37
N TYR A 385 -20.53 -1.96 0.49
CA TYR A 385 -21.42 -2.42 -0.57
C TYR A 385 -22.91 -2.01 -0.36
N PRO A 386 -23.44 -1.00 -1.09
CA PRO A 386 -22.72 -0.03 -1.90
C PRO A 386 -22.07 1.06 -1.04
N ASP A 387 -20.99 1.63 -1.54
CA ASP A 387 -20.47 2.88 -1.00
C ASP A 387 -21.54 3.97 -1.11
N THR A 388 -21.67 4.79 -0.05
CA THR A 388 -22.74 5.79 0.04
C THR A 388 -22.23 7.19 -0.29
N GLU A 389 -23.10 8.20 -0.29
CA GLU A 389 -22.72 9.60 -0.57
C GLU A 389 -21.71 10.18 0.44
N ASN A 390 -21.61 9.62 1.64
CA ASN A 390 -20.55 9.98 2.61
C ASN A 390 -19.39 8.98 2.62
N GLY A 391 -19.31 8.17 1.55
CA GLY A 391 -18.40 7.06 1.39
C GLY A 391 -17.02 7.46 0.86
N VAL A 392 -16.23 6.43 0.58
CA VAL A 392 -14.84 6.56 0.13
C VAL A 392 -14.71 7.41 -1.12
N PHE A 393 -15.63 7.26 -2.09
CA PHE A 393 -15.53 7.94 -3.38
C PHE A 393 -15.65 9.47 -3.29
N ASN A 394 -16.22 10.00 -2.21
CA ASN A 394 -16.31 11.44 -1.95
C ASN A 394 -15.25 11.94 -0.96
N ASN A 395 -14.41 11.05 -0.44
CA ASN A 395 -13.37 11.37 0.53
C ASN A 395 -12.06 10.64 0.19
N ILE A 396 -11.53 10.88 -1.01
CA ILE A 396 -10.21 10.37 -1.39
C ILE A 396 -9.15 11.11 -0.56
N LEU A 397 -8.39 10.37 0.24
CA LEU A 397 -7.35 10.99 1.06
C LEU A 397 -6.29 11.62 0.15
N PRO A 398 -5.75 12.80 0.52
CA PRO A 398 -4.52 13.35 -0.03
C PRO A 398 -3.48 12.26 -0.28
N GLY A 399 -2.71 12.44 -1.37
CA GLY A 399 -1.59 11.61 -1.87
C GLY A 399 -1.86 10.13 -2.16
N LEU A 400 -3.05 9.63 -1.88
CA LEU A 400 -3.59 8.44 -2.54
C LEU A 400 -4.27 8.85 -3.86
N SER A 401 -4.17 7.98 -4.85
CA SER A 401 -4.89 8.07 -6.14
C SER A 401 -5.87 6.92 -6.27
N LEU A 402 -6.85 7.04 -7.17
CA LEU A 402 -7.88 6.01 -7.42
C LEU A 402 -7.30 4.61 -7.76
N THR A 403 -6.03 4.54 -8.16
CA THR A 403 -5.26 3.30 -8.31
C THR A 403 -5.12 2.48 -7.01
N HIS A 404 -5.35 3.07 -5.84
CA HIS A 404 -5.34 2.36 -4.55
C HIS A 404 -6.74 1.91 -4.13
N TYR A 405 -7.78 2.35 -4.84
CA TYR A 405 -9.17 2.16 -4.43
C TYR A 405 -9.85 1.09 -5.27
N ALA A 406 -10.67 0.28 -4.62
CA ALA A 406 -11.67 -0.50 -5.32
C ALA A 406 -12.84 0.40 -5.72
N GLY A 407 -13.14 0.48 -7.02
CA GLY A 407 -14.23 1.32 -7.52
C GLY A 407 -15.61 0.66 -7.44
N ILE A 408 -15.66 -0.63 -7.10
CA ILE A 408 -16.88 -1.36 -6.75
C ILE A 408 -16.57 -2.42 -5.68
N SER A 409 -17.56 -2.73 -4.86
CA SER A 409 -17.56 -3.82 -3.87
C SER A 409 -18.81 -4.67 -4.04
N MET A 410 -18.62 -5.98 -4.17
CA MET A 410 -19.68 -6.94 -4.48
C MET A 410 -19.81 -7.96 -3.35
N GLU A 411 -20.88 -7.88 -2.57
CA GLU A 411 -21.15 -8.86 -1.53
C GLU A 411 -21.93 -10.03 -2.16
N PHE A 412 -21.29 -11.19 -2.34
CA PHE A 412 -21.83 -12.30 -3.11
C PHE A 412 -22.86 -13.16 -2.37
N ASN A 413 -22.93 -13.11 -1.04
CA ASN A 413 -23.76 -14.00 -0.24
C ASN A 413 -25.16 -13.42 0.09
N ASP A 414 -25.29 -12.11 0.18
CA ASP A 414 -26.48 -11.29 0.42
C ASP A 414 -26.89 -10.46 -0.80
N GLY A 415 -26.07 -10.46 -1.86
CA GLY A 415 -26.40 -9.81 -3.13
C GLY A 415 -26.27 -8.29 -3.12
N ARG A 416 -25.60 -7.71 -2.12
CA ARG A 416 -25.40 -6.26 -1.98
C ARG A 416 -24.30 -5.74 -2.92
N GLY A 417 -24.34 -4.43 -3.16
CA GLY A 417 -23.42 -3.75 -4.07
C GLY A 417 -23.76 -3.97 -5.55
N PRO A 418 -23.06 -3.27 -6.45
CA PRO A 418 -23.29 -3.38 -7.89
C PRO A 418 -22.86 -4.76 -8.46
N ASN A 419 -23.11 -4.96 -9.75
CA ASN A 419 -22.48 -6.03 -10.53
C ASN A 419 -21.36 -5.41 -11.37
N LEU A 420 -20.32 -6.19 -11.68
CA LEU A 420 -19.33 -5.81 -12.68
C LEU A 420 -19.94 -5.99 -14.08
N ASN A 421 -20.78 -5.04 -14.45
CA ASN A 421 -21.40 -4.92 -15.77
C ASN A 421 -20.63 -3.90 -16.66
N SER A 422 -21.03 -3.76 -17.93
CA SER A 422 -20.37 -2.82 -18.85
C SER A 422 -20.33 -1.36 -18.38
N TYR A 423 -21.29 -0.92 -17.57
CA TYR A 423 -21.26 0.44 -17.02
C TYR A 423 -20.15 0.57 -15.97
N PHE A 424 -20.10 -0.32 -14.99
CA PHE A 424 -19.07 -0.26 -13.94
C PHE A 424 -17.68 -0.56 -14.48
N ALA A 425 -17.53 -1.50 -15.42
CA ALA A 425 -16.24 -1.74 -16.08
C ALA A 425 -15.70 -0.47 -16.77
N LYS A 426 -16.57 0.31 -17.43
CA LYS A 426 -16.19 1.61 -18.02
C LYS A 426 -15.86 2.65 -16.95
N GLN A 427 -16.60 2.71 -15.84
CA GLN A 427 -16.30 3.63 -14.75
C GLN A 427 -14.93 3.34 -14.13
N LEU A 428 -14.62 2.06 -13.88
CA LEU A 428 -13.32 1.64 -13.35
C LEU A 428 -12.17 2.13 -14.24
N LYS A 429 -12.28 1.91 -15.56
CA LYS A 429 -11.28 2.34 -16.54
C LYS A 429 -11.17 3.86 -16.67
N ASN A 430 -12.29 4.54 -16.90
CA ASN A 430 -12.30 5.97 -17.22
C ASN A 430 -11.84 6.83 -16.04
N ASN A 431 -12.16 6.41 -14.81
CA ASN A 431 -11.79 7.16 -13.61
C ASN A 431 -10.41 6.74 -13.07
N GLY A 432 -9.80 5.68 -13.59
CA GLY A 432 -8.48 5.22 -13.17
C GLY A 432 -8.47 4.50 -11.82
N TYR A 433 -9.54 3.76 -11.50
CA TYR A 433 -9.56 2.87 -10.34
C TYR A 433 -8.55 1.73 -10.51
N GLY A 434 -7.94 1.30 -9.40
CA GLY A 434 -6.99 0.19 -9.42
C GLY A 434 -7.61 -1.16 -9.11
N TRP A 435 -8.79 -1.20 -8.49
CA TRP A 435 -9.33 -2.45 -7.95
C TRP A 435 -10.85 -2.60 -8.16
N PHE A 436 -11.32 -3.84 -8.06
CA PHE A 436 -12.69 -4.19 -7.70
C PHE A 436 -12.68 -5.25 -6.62
N MET A 437 -13.67 -5.21 -5.73
CA MET A 437 -13.75 -6.09 -4.57
C MET A 437 -14.94 -7.06 -4.68
N GLY A 438 -14.71 -8.30 -4.28
CA GLY A 438 -15.75 -9.31 -4.00
C GLY A 438 -15.67 -9.82 -2.56
N PHE A 439 -16.80 -10.18 -1.97
CA PHE A 439 -16.88 -10.70 -0.61
C PHE A 439 -17.75 -11.97 -0.57
N ALA A 440 -17.35 -12.96 0.23
CA ALA A 440 -18.08 -14.21 0.50
C ALA A 440 -18.45 -15.04 -0.74
N ALA A 441 -17.49 -15.25 -1.65
CA ALA A 441 -17.71 -16.09 -2.83
C ALA A 441 -17.84 -17.58 -2.45
N ASN A 442 -19.06 -18.12 -2.45
CA ASN A 442 -19.33 -19.52 -2.14
C ASN A 442 -19.64 -20.33 -3.42
N PRO A 443 -18.99 -21.50 -3.64
CA PRO A 443 -19.26 -22.38 -4.79
C PRO A 443 -20.74 -22.71 -5.02
N LEU A 444 -21.52 -22.82 -3.94
CA LEU A 444 -22.96 -23.11 -4.01
C LEU A 444 -23.73 -22.11 -4.88
N TYR A 445 -23.21 -20.89 -5.01
CA TYR A 445 -23.85 -19.78 -5.70
C TYR A 445 -23.08 -19.30 -6.94
N TYR A 446 -22.13 -20.08 -7.45
CA TYR A 446 -21.41 -19.72 -8.68
C TYR A 446 -22.35 -19.52 -9.86
N THR A 447 -23.19 -20.51 -10.16
CA THR A 447 -24.17 -20.45 -11.27
C THR A 447 -25.62 -20.50 -10.81
N LYS A 448 -25.86 -20.53 -9.49
CA LYS A 448 -27.19 -20.58 -8.88
C LYS A 448 -27.44 -19.33 -8.05
N ALA A 449 -28.64 -18.78 -8.16
CA ALA A 449 -29.08 -17.72 -7.30
C ALA A 449 -29.25 -18.25 -5.86
N LYS A 450 -28.86 -17.47 -4.86
CA LYS A 450 -29.20 -17.77 -3.47
C LYS A 450 -30.62 -17.31 -3.20
N THR A 451 -31.39 -18.17 -2.55
CA THR A 451 -32.75 -17.87 -2.10
C THR A 451 -32.84 -17.90 -0.58
N ASN A 452 -33.74 -17.09 -0.01
CA ASN A 452 -34.10 -17.18 1.40
C ASN A 452 -35.13 -18.30 1.65
N ASP A 453 -35.51 -18.51 2.91
CA ASP A 453 -36.50 -19.53 3.32
C ASP A 453 -37.88 -19.38 2.67
N LYS A 454 -38.18 -18.22 2.05
CA LYS A 454 -39.42 -17.96 1.32
C LYS A 454 -39.30 -18.23 -0.18
N GLY A 455 -38.13 -18.67 -0.65
CA GLY A 455 -37.84 -18.89 -2.06
C GLY A 455 -37.56 -17.61 -2.85
N GLU A 456 -37.38 -16.47 -2.19
CA GLU A 456 -37.07 -15.20 -2.84
C GLU A 456 -35.57 -15.13 -3.13
N VAL A 457 -35.18 -14.70 -4.32
CA VAL A 457 -33.76 -14.50 -4.69
C VAL A 457 -33.18 -13.35 -3.87
N VAL A 458 -32.19 -13.66 -3.03
CA VAL A 458 -31.45 -12.68 -2.23
C VAL A 458 -30.11 -12.33 -2.86
N ALA A 459 -29.49 -13.24 -3.61
CA ALA A 459 -28.28 -12.96 -4.35
C ALA A 459 -28.33 -13.61 -5.74
N GLN A 460 -27.91 -12.85 -6.76
CA GLN A 460 -27.74 -13.37 -8.13
C GLN A 460 -26.53 -14.32 -8.19
N PRO A 461 -26.49 -15.26 -9.17
CA PRO A 461 -25.31 -16.10 -9.39
C PRO A 461 -24.03 -15.26 -9.51
N ILE A 462 -22.94 -15.71 -8.90
CA ILE A 462 -21.67 -14.97 -8.92
C ILE A 462 -21.17 -14.75 -10.36
N TRP A 463 -21.33 -15.74 -11.24
CA TRP A 463 -20.94 -15.60 -12.64
C TRP A 463 -21.74 -14.53 -13.39
N ASP A 464 -23.03 -14.36 -13.07
CA ASP A 464 -23.85 -13.31 -13.68
C ASP A 464 -23.40 -11.93 -13.22
N ARG A 465 -22.94 -11.82 -11.95
CA ARG A 465 -22.41 -10.58 -11.40
C ARG A 465 -21.04 -10.20 -11.96
N LEU A 466 -20.32 -11.16 -12.52
CA LEU A 466 -18.98 -11.02 -13.14
C LEU A 466 -19.01 -11.14 -14.67
N ALA A 467 -20.21 -11.16 -15.29
CA ALA A 467 -20.35 -11.47 -16.71
C ALA A 467 -19.59 -10.51 -17.66
N ASN A 468 -19.31 -9.27 -17.23
CA ASN A 468 -18.58 -8.28 -18.03
C ASN A 468 -17.12 -8.07 -17.60
N VAL A 469 -16.49 -9.07 -16.98
CA VAL A 469 -15.02 -9.10 -16.83
C VAL A 469 -14.30 -8.91 -18.17
N THR A 470 -14.89 -9.34 -19.30
CA THR A 470 -14.39 -9.06 -20.65
C THR A 470 -14.22 -7.57 -20.93
N ASP A 471 -15.09 -6.71 -20.37
CA ASP A 471 -14.99 -5.27 -20.57
C ASP A 471 -13.81 -4.67 -19.81
N LEU A 472 -13.25 -5.37 -18.82
CA LEU A 472 -12.00 -5.02 -18.16
C LEU A 472 -10.79 -5.51 -18.95
N TYR A 473 -10.77 -6.78 -19.34
CA TYR A 473 -9.55 -7.47 -19.79
C TYR A 473 -9.53 -7.88 -21.26
N GLY A 474 -10.60 -7.66 -22.01
CA GLY A 474 -10.78 -8.25 -23.34
C GLY A 474 -10.97 -9.77 -23.31
N LEU A 475 -11.06 -10.38 -22.12
CA LEU A 475 -11.13 -11.81 -21.88
C LEU A 475 -12.32 -12.13 -20.97
N GLY A 476 -13.16 -13.08 -21.38
CA GLY A 476 -14.27 -13.56 -20.55
C GLY A 476 -13.81 -14.40 -19.35
N LEU A 477 -14.70 -14.54 -18.38
CA LEU A 477 -14.57 -15.51 -17.30
C LEU A 477 -15.03 -16.89 -17.81
N LYS A 478 -14.19 -17.91 -17.69
CA LYS A 478 -14.59 -19.29 -18.02
C LYS A 478 -15.73 -19.74 -17.12
N ALA A 479 -16.61 -20.60 -17.63
CA ALA A 479 -17.56 -21.31 -16.78
C ALA A 479 -16.83 -22.07 -15.65
N PRO A 480 -17.39 -22.14 -14.43
CA PRO A 480 -16.70 -22.79 -13.32
C PRO A 480 -16.54 -24.28 -13.61
N ALA A 481 -15.30 -24.74 -13.64
CA ALA A 481 -14.96 -26.15 -13.89
C ALA A 481 -14.67 -26.93 -12.60
N ILE A 482 -14.14 -26.25 -11.59
CA ILE A 482 -13.71 -26.84 -10.32
C ILE A 482 -14.23 -26.07 -9.11
N TYR A 483 -14.30 -26.74 -7.97
CA TYR A 483 -14.45 -26.14 -6.65
C TYR A 483 -13.63 -26.92 -5.61
N TYR A 484 -13.46 -26.33 -4.43
CA TYR A 484 -12.81 -26.96 -3.29
C TYR A 484 -13.77 -26.97 -2.10
N GLU A 485 -13.93 -28.13 -1.48
CA GLU A 485 -14.65 -28.25 -0.21
C GLU A 485 -13.85 -27.64 0.94
N LYS A 486 -14.55 -27.26 2.00
CA LYS A 486 -13.93 -26.71 3.21
C LYS A 486 -12.89 -27.70 3.74
N ASN A 487 -11.66 -27.22 3.96
CA ASN A 487 -10.56 -27.98 4.52
C ASN A 487 -10.09 -29.20 3.69
N ASP A 488 -10.46 -29.28 2.40
CA ASP A 488 -10.01 -30.32 1.46
C ASP A 488 -9.18 -29.71 0.31
N PRO A 489 -7.92 -30.11 0.09
CA PRO A 489 -7.09 -29.59 -0.99
C PRO A 489 -7.42 -30.21 -2.36
N THR A 490 -8.36 -31.13 -2.44
CA THR A 490 -8.74 -31.83 -3.67
C THR A 490 -9.61 -30.92 -4.55
N PRO A 491 -9.24 -30.69 -5.81
CA PRO A 491 -10.14 -30.04 -6.76
C PRO A 491 -11.25 -31.00 -7.18
N TYR A 492 -12.49 -30.61 -6.94
CA TYR A 492 -13.67 -31.37 -7.36
C TYR A 492 -14.27 -30.77 -8.63
N PRO A 493 -14.78 -31.58 -9.58
CA PRO A 493 -15.53 -31.07 -10.71
C PRO A 493 -16.77 -30.30 -10.24
N TYR A 494 -16.96 -29.07 -10.71
CA TYR A 494 -18.08 -28.21 -10.30
C TYR A 494 -19.46 -28.86 -10.53
N GLY A 495 -19.60 -29.67 -11.58
CA GLY A 495 -20.82 -30.43 -11.85
C GLY A 495 -21.19 -31.48 -10.78
N MET A 496 -20.29 -31.79 -9.84
CA MET A 496 -20.55 -32.67 -8.70
C MET A 496 -21.01 -31.93 -7.44
N LEU A 497 -21.03 -30.59 -7.45
CA LEU A 497 -21.38 -29.80 -6.27
C LEU A 497 -22.85 -30.02 -5.85
N GLY A 498 -23.04 -30.50 -4.62
CA GLY A 498 -24.35 -30.74 -4.03
C GLY A 498 -25.03 -32.06 -4.44
N ASN A 499 -24.28 -33.00 -5.02
CA ASN A 499 -24.72 -34.38 -5.27
C ASN A 499 -24.45 -35.31 -4.10
#